data_AF-A0A9P8AXH8-F1
#
_entry.id   AF-A0A9P8AXH8-F1
#
_cell.length_a   1.000
_cell.length_b   1.000
_cell.length_c   1.000
_cell.angle_alpha   90.00
_cell.angle_beta   90.00
_cell.angle_gamma   90.00
#
_symmetry.space_group_name_H-M   'P 1'
#
loop_
_entity.id
_entity.type
_entity.pdbx_description
1 polymer ?
#
loop_
_entity_poly.entity_id
_entity_poly.type
_entity_poly.pdbx_seq_one_letter_code
_entity_poly.pdbx_strand_id
1 'polypeptide(L)'
;MLLRSVQRNIFSRRTGPSFLARYNVRIMLPATQERKAELLESLAEIRSRVASASPTTPVVLVAVSKYKPASDIQACLEDGQLDFGENYVQELVEKAKELPLEIRWHFIGALQSNKAKTLAAIPNLYTVQTLTSEKAASALNKALPLDRTAPLNVLIQVNTSGEEAKSGLAPLSKNNPSGDLTQLAKFIVNQCPRLRLQGLMTIGALEQSLNSGDDNADFERLKETRNILQSFLLMEFQDTWKGKWGAETGDGRLLLSMGMSNDFEAAIKAGGDIVRVGTGIFGSRKTKADIAPVKVL
;
A
#
# COMPACT_ATOMS: atom_id res chain seq x y z
N MET A 1 15.69 -58.01 29.80
CA MET A 1 14.84 -57.80 28.60
C MET A 1 13.98 -56.58 28.90
N LEU A 2 13.96 -55.45 28.18
CA LEU A 2 14.59 -55.02 26.95
C LEU A 2 14.57 -53.48 27.03
N LEU A 3 15.69 -52.86 27.39
CA LEU A 3 15.87 -51.41 27.42
C LEU A 3 17.26 -51.15 26.84
N ARG A 4 17.33 -51.13 25.50
CA ARG A 4 18.46 -50.70 24.63
C ARG A 4 18.21 -51.18 23.18
N SER A 5 17.44 -50.45 22.37
CA SER A 5 17.56 -50.54 20.89
C SER A 5 16.85 -49.41 20.12
N VAL A 6 17.06 -48.13 20.46
CA VAL A 6 16.74 -47.03 19.53
C VAL A 6 17.88 -46.00 19.55
N GLN A 7 19.07 -46.45 19.16
CA GLN A 7 20.15 -45.58 18.69
C GLN A 7 20.94 -46.39 17.66
N ARG A 8 21.29 -45.73 16.55
CA ARG A 8 21.93 -46.24 15.31
C ARG A 8 20.96 -46.72 14.23
N ASN A 9 20.47 -45.79 13.42
CA ASN A 9 20.59 -45.88 11.95
C ASN A 9 20.02 -44.65 11.20
N ILE A 10 20.56 -43.46 11.47
CA ILE A 10 20.42 -42.30 10.55
C ILE A 10 21.77 -41.59 10.44
N PHE A 11 22.82 -42.32 10.08
CA PHE A 11 24.09 -41.73 9.61
C PHE A 11 24.78 -42.72 8.68
N SER A 12 24.16 -42.97 7.53
CA SER A 12 24.84 -43.52 6.36
C SER A 12 23.86 -43.54 5.20
N ARG A 13 23.87 -42.46 4.40
CA ARG A 13 23.66 -42.50 2.95
C ARG A 13 23.78 -41.08 2.38
N ARG A 14 24.95 -40.84 1.77
CA ARG A 14 25.20 -39.93 0.64
C ARG A 14 24.85 -38.45 0.86
N THR A 15 25.78 -37.74 1.49
CA THR A 15 26.00 -36.31 1.25
C THR A 15 26.52 -36.12 -0.18
N GLY A 16 25.61 -35.93 -1.13
CA GLY A 16 25.91 -35.39 -2.45
C GLY A 16 25.43 -33.93 -2.56
N PRO A 17 25.98 -33.09 -3.46
CA PRO A 17 25.64 -31.66 -3.58
C PRO A 17 24.21 -31.35 -4.08
N SER A 18 23.25 -32.27 -3.94
CA SER A 18 21.99 -32.25 -4.71
C SER A 18 20.71 -32.17 -3.89
N PHE A 19 20.78 -32.04 -2.55
CA PHE A 19 19.56 -31.84 -1.73
C PHE A 19 19.10 -30.37 -1.72
N LEU A 20 20.04 -29.41 -1.76
CA LEU A 20 19.75 -27.98 -1.86
C LEU A 20 19.39 -27.53 -3.29
N ALA A 21 19.66 -28.34 -4.31
CA ALA A 21 19.41 -27.98 -5.72
C ALA A 21 17.95 -28.24 -6.17
N ARG A 22 17.12 -28.93 -5.37
CA ARG A 22 15.72 -29.24 -5.72
C ARG A 22 14.71 -28.22 -5.22
N TYR A 23 15.12 -27.39 -4.27
CA TYR A 23 14.35 -26.23 -3.84
C TYR A 23 15.18 -25.02 -4.23
N ASN A 24 14.69 -24.22 -5.17
CA ASN A 24 15.17 -22.86 -5.38
C ASN A 24 14.81 -22.02 -4.14
N VAL A 25 15.40 -22.35 -2.98
CA VAL A 25 15.32 -21.52 -1.78
C VAL A 25 16.24 -20.36 -2.05
N ARG A 26 15.67 -19.29 -2.60
CA ARG A 26 16.36 -18.03 -2.74
C ARG A 26 16.53 -17.49 -1.32
N ILE A 27 17.71 -17.66 -0.74
CA ILE A 27 18.02 -17.12 0.58
C ILE A 27 18.10 -15.60 0.42
N MET A 28 17.14 -14.87 1.01
CA MET A 28 17.22 -13.42 1.12
C MET A 28 18.45 -13.08 1.96
N LEU A 29 19.40 -12.36 1.37
CA LEU A 29 20.55 -11.85 2.12
C LEU A 29 20.09 -10.67 2.98
N PRO A 30 20.45 -10.63 4.28
CA PRO A 30 20.09 -9.51 5.13
C PRO A 30 20.78 -8.22 4.66
N ALA A 31 20.20 -7.07 5.01
CA ALA A 31 20.86 -5.78 4.83
C ALA A 31 22.16 -5.74 5.66
N THR A 32 23.15 -4.96 5.23
CA THR A 32 24.34 -4.74 6.06
C THR A 32 23.95 -4.01 7.35
N GLN A 33 24.77 -4.10 8.40
CA GLN A 33 24.46 -3.45 9.67
C GLN A 33 24.37 -1.93 9.53
N GLU A 34 25.24 -1.34 8.70
CA GLU A 34 25.24 0.09 8.38
C GLU A 34 23.94 0.46 7.67
N ARG A 35 23.53 -0.31 6.65
CA ARG A 35 22.28 -0.06 5.93
C ARG A 35 21.06 -0.20 6.83
N LYS A 36 21.06 -1.21 7.71
CA LYS A 36 20.00 -1.37 8.71
C LYS A 36 19.94 -0.15 9.62
N ALA A 37 21.07 0.32 10.16
CA ALA A 37 21.11 1.51 11.01
C ALA A 37 20.54 2.77 10.29
N GLU A 38 20.95 3.02 9.04
CA GLU A 38 20.42 4.14 8.23
C GLU A 38 18.89 4.08 8.07
N LEU A 39 18.35 2.89 7.78
CA LEU A 39 16.91 2.68 7.59
C LEU A 39 16.15 2.93 8.88
N LEU A 40 16.66 2.45 10.01
CA LEU A 40 16.02 2.64 11.32
C LEU A 40 16.02 4.09 11.74
N GLU A 41 17.13 4.81 11.54
CA GLU A 41 17.23 6.24 11.81
C GLU A 41 16.22 7.04 10.95
N SER A 42 16.23 6.80 9.64
CA SER A 42 15.32 7.48 8.70
C SER A 42 13.85 7.17 9.01
N LEU A 43 13.52 5.92 9.33
CA LEU A 43 12.16 5.51 9.68
C LEU A 43 11.71 6.16 11.00
N ALA A 44 12.57 6.20 12.01
CA ALA A 44 12.29 6.84 13.29
C ALA A 44 12.05 8.35 13.13
N GLU A 45 12.84 9.03 12.29
CA GLU A 45 12.64 10.45 11.98
C GLU A 45 11.27 10.69 11.34
N ILE A 46 10.91 9.93 10.30
CA ILE A 46 9.63 10.08 9.62
C ILE A 46 8.46 9.77 10.55
N ARG A 47 8.55 8.72 11.38
CA ARG A 47 7.52 8.41 12.39
C ARG A 47 7.34 9.54 13.38
N SER A 48 8.43 10.14 13.85
CA SER A 48 8.40 11.29 14.76
C SER A 48 7.71 12.50 14.13
N ARG A 49 8.01 12.80 12.85
CA ARG A 49 7.36 13.89 12.10
C ARG A 49 5.88 13.64 11.88
N VAL A 50 5.49 12.41 11.53
CA VAL A 50 4.07 12.01 11.41
C VAL A 50 3.33 12.18 12.74
N ALA A 51 3.92 11.70 13.84
CA ALA A 51 3.33 11.82 15.18
C ALA A 51 3.20 13.30 15.62
N SER A 52 4.20 14.12 15.30
CA SER A 52 4.19 15.56 15.60
C SER A 52 3.12 16.32 14.79
N ALA A 53 2.89 15.92 13.54
CA ALA A 53 1.87 16.52 12.69
C ALA A 53 0.44 16.10 13.08
N SER A 54 0.27 14.93 13.70
CA SER A 54 -1.03 14.40 14.14
C SER A 54 -1.03 13.92 15.59
N PRO A 55 -0.92 14.81 16.58
CA PRO A 55 -0.72 14.41 17.97
C PRO A 55 -1.93 13.68 18.59
N THR A 56 -3.13 13.87 18.03
CA THR A 56 -4.39 13.36 18.59
C THR A 56 -5.04 12.26 17.75
N THR A 57 -4.66 12.14 16.47
CA THR A 57 -5.32 11.24 15.53
C THR A 57 -4.29 10.33 14.87
N PRO A 58 -4.40 9.00 14.99
CA PRO A 58 -3.47 8.10 14.32
C PRO A 58 -3.48 8.28 12.80
N VAL A 59 -2.31 8.39 12.20
CA VAL A 59 -2.10 8.44 10.74
C VAL A 59 -1.34 7.19 10.32
N VAL A 60 -1.77 6.55 9.24
CA VAL A 60 -1.07 5.39 8.68
C VAL A 60 0.10 5.87 7.83
N LEU A 61 1.32 5.55 8.26
CA LEU A 61 2.53 5.72 7.47
C LEU A 61 2.75 4.50 6.59
N VAL A 62 2.54 4.64 5.28
CA VAL A 62 2.88 3.61 4.29
C VAL A 62 4.32 3.83 3.81
N ALA A 63 5.22 2.90 4.12
CA ALA A 63 6.60 2.93 3.67
C ALA A 63 6.69 2.46 2.20
N VAL A 64 6.94 3.38 1.26
CA VAL A 64 6.93 3.09 -0.18
C VAL A 64 8.27 2.47 -0.60
N SER A 65 8.27 1.16 -0.80
CA SER A 65 9.47 0.33 -0.99
C SER A 65 9.76 -0.03 -2.45
N LYS A 66 9.08 0.58 -3.42
CA LYS A 66 9.34 0.34 -4.85
C LYS A 66 10.82 0.51 -5.20
N TYR A 67 11.35 -0.43 -5.96
CA TYR A 67 12.77 -0.57 -6.33
C TYR A 67 13.74 -0.85 -5.17
N LYS A 68 13.26 -1.03 -3.93
CA LYS A 68 14.11 -1.38 -2.78
C LYS A 68 14.14 -2.90 -2.59
N PRO A 69 15.28 -3.49 -2.19
CA PRO A 69 15.39 -4.92 -1.98
C PRO A 69 14.50 -5.38 -0.82
N ALA A 70 14.10 -6.66 -0.83
CA ALA A 70 13.33 -7.25 0.27
C ALA A 70 14.03 -7.13 1.63
N SER A 71 15.37 -7.10 1.64
CA SER A 71 16.17 -6.92 2.85
C SER A 71 15.99 -5.55 3.53
N ASP A 72 15.77 -4.48 2.77
CA ASP A 72 15.44 -3.15 3.33
C ASP A 72 14.06 -3.20 4.01
N ILE A 73 13.10 -3.92 3.42
CA ILE A 73 11.75 -4.09 3.95
C ILE A 73 11.78 -4.93 5.23
N GLN A 74 12.54 -6.03 5.23
CA GLN A 74 12.75 -6.87 6.40
C GLN A 74 13.36 -6.09 7.57
N ALA A 75 14.34 -5.21 7.31
CA ALA A 75 14.95 -4.37 8.35
C ALA A 75 13.93 -3.41 8.99
N CYS A 76 13.08 -2.76 8.20
CA CYS A 76 12.01 -1.89 8.71
C CYS A 76 10.90 -2.68 9.42
N LEU A 77 10.61 -3.90 8.95
CA LEU A 77 9.61 -4.79 9.54
C LEU A 77 10.02 -5.24 10.95
N GLU A 78 11.30 -5.55 11.15
CA GLU A 78 11.87 -5.88 12.47
C GLU A 78 11.77 -4.73 13.48
N ASP A 79 11.59 -3.49 12.99
CA ASP A 79 11.30 -2.29 13.78
C ASP A 79 9.79 -1.96 13.85
N GLY A 80 8.95 -2.94 13.53
CA GLY A 80 7.49 -2.86 13.64
C GLY A 80 6.78 -2.10 12.52
N GLN A 81 7.45 -1.79 11.40
CA GLN A 81 6.76 -1.24 10.23
C GLN A 81 5.93 -2.34 9.56
N LEU A 82 4.62 -2.15 9.47
CA LEU A 82 3.72 -3.16 8.87
C LEU A 82 3.22 -2.74 7.49
N ASP A 83 2.98 -1.46 7.25
CA ASP A 83 2.40 -0.97 6.00
C ASP A 83 3.49 -0.63 4.98
N PHE A 84 3.49 -1.36 3.87
CA PHE A 84 4.42 -1.14 2.77
C PHE A 84 3.70 -0.91 1.44
N GLY A 85 4.19 0.06 0.68
CA GLY A 85 3.61 0.50 -0.59
C GLY A 85 4.43 0.04 -1.80
N GLU A 86 3.78 -0.64 -2.74
CA GLU A 86 4.38 -1.06 -4.01
C GLU A 86 3.62 -0.52 -5.23
N ASN A 87 4.39 -0.19 -6.28
CA ASN A 87 3.85 0.36 -7.52
C ASN A 87 3.76 -0.68 -8.65
N TYR A 88 4.55 -1.75 -8.59
CA TYR A 88 4.67 -2.72 -9.68
C TYR A 88 4.18 -4.09 -9.23
N VAL A 89 3.21 -4.64 -9.96
CA VAL A 89 2.56 -5.91 -9.60
C VAL A 89 3.56 -7.06 -9.47
N GLN A 90 4.50 -7.18 -10.41
CA GLN A 90 5.49 -8.26 -10.36
C GLN A 90 6.47 -8.10 -9.20
N GLU A 91 6.91 -6.88 -8.93
CA GLU A 91 7.78 -6.59 -7.79
C GLU A 91 7.10 -6.95 -6.46
N LEU A 92 5.83 -6.55 -6.31
CA LEU A 92 5.03 -6.88 -5.13
C LEU A 92 4.83 -8.40 -4.98
N VAL A 93 4.55 -9.13 -6.06
CA VAL A 93 4.39 -10.59 -6.03
C VAL A 93 5.68 -11.27 -5.55
N GLU A 94 6.84 -10.85 -6.07
CA GLU A 94 8.10 -11.46 -5.65
C GLU A 94 8.42 -11.14 -4.19
N LYS A 95 8.22 -9.88 -3.75
CA LYS A 95 8.39 -9.49 -2.35
C LYS A 95 7.46 -10.24 -1.41
N ALA A 96 6.20 -10.42 -1.77
CA ALA A 96 5.21 -11.13 -0.95
C ALA A 96 5.50 -12.64 -0.81
N LYS A 97 6.29 -13.23 -1.71
CA LYS A 97 6.77 -14.62 -1.57
C LYS A 97 7.97 -14.72 -0.63
N GLU A 98 8.82 -13.69 -0.62
CA GLU A 98 10.07 -13.67 0.13
C GLU A 98 9.89 -13.19 1.58
N LEU A 99 8.88 -12.36 1.86
CA LEU A 99 8.70 -11.67 3.14
C LEU A 99 7.54 -12.22 3.99
N PRO A 100 7.55 -11.99 5.32
CA PRO A 100 6.52 -12.48 6.24
C PRO A 100 5.09 -12.01 5.92
N LEU A 101 4.10 -12.84 6.28
CA LEU A 101 2.67 -12.56 6.05
C LEU A 101 2.09 -11.45 6.93
N GLU A 102 2.82 -11.00 7.96
CA GLU A 102 2.41 -9.90 8.84
C GLU A 102 2.42 -8.53 8.13
N ILE A 103 3.16 -8.41 7.02
CA ILE A 103 3.16 -7.20 6.20
C ILE A 103 1.75 -6.93 5.68
N ARG A 104 1.34 -5.66 5.76
CA ARG A 104 0.15 -5.13 5.09
C ARG A 104 0.58 -4.49 3.78
N TRP A 105 0.35 -5.19 2.66
CA TRP A 105 0.71 -4.66 1.35
C TRP A 105 -0.31 -3.67 0.83
N HIS A 106 0.16 -2.48 0.47
CA HIS A 106 -0.58 -1.44 -0.22
C HIS A 106 -0.14 -1.39 -1.69
N PHE A 107 -1.02 -1.74 -2.62
CA PHE A 107 -0.77 -1.48 -4.03
C PHE A 107 -1.17 -0.04 -4.37
N ILE A 108 -0.18 0.78 -4.73
CA ILE A 108 -0.33 2.22 -4.99
C ILE A 108 0.13 2.61 -6.40
N GLY A 109 0.35 1.62 -7.28
CA GLY A 109 0.60 1.82 -8.71
C GLY A 109 -0.68 1.75 -9.54
N ALA A 110 -0.62 2.15 -10.80
CA ALA A 110 -1.78 2.09 -11.69
C ALA A 110 -2.25 0.63 -11.89
N LEU A 111 -3.51 0.34 -11.54
CA LEU A 111 -4.08 -1.00 -11.70
C LEU A 111 -4.62 -1.20 -13.11
N GLN A 112 -3.97 -2.10 -13.86
CA GLN A 112 -4.54 -2.64 -15.09
C GLN A 112 -5.45 -3.84 -14.78
N SER A 113 -6.65 -3.88 -15.37
CA SER A 113 -7.65 -4.94 -15.10
C SER A 113 -7.12 -6.37 -15.33
N ASN A 114 -6.24 -6.58 -16.31
CA ASN A 114 -5.61 -7.88 -16.58
C ASN A 114 -4.60 -8.32 -15.50
N LYS A 115 -4.17 -7.43 -14.60
CA LYS A 115 -3.29 -7.75 -13.46
C LYS A 115 -4.06 -7.99 -12.16
N ALA A 116 -5.37 -7.77 -12.14
CA ALA A 116 -6.20 -7.93 -10.95
C ALA A 116 -6.10 -9.33 -10.35
N LYS A 117 -6.09 -10.38 -11.20
CA LYS A 117 -5.95 -11.77 -10.73
C LYS A 117 -4.61 -12.03 -10.05
N THR A 118 -3.53 -11.49 -10.60
CA THR A 118 -2.19 -11.63 -10.03
C THR A 118 -2.08 -10.94 -8.68
N LEU A 119 -2.61 -9.71 -8.56
CA LEU A 119 -2.63 -8.99 -7.28
C LEU A 119 -3.50 -9.69 -6.24
N ALA A 120 -4.72 -10.09 -6.61
CA ALA A 120 -5.68 -10.71 -5.71
C ALA A 120 -5.18 -12.03 -5.08
N ALA A 121 -4.21 -12.69 -5.72
CA ALA A 121 -3.61 -13.92 -5.22
C ALA A 121 -2.62 -13.71 -4.06
N ILE A 122 -2.23 -12.46 -3.75
CA ILE A 122 -1.33 -12.17 -2.63
C ILE A 122 -2.14 -12.23 -1.32
N PRO A 123 -1.85 -13.16 -0.40
CA PRO A 123 -2.69 -13.41 0.77
C PRO A 123 -2.85 -12.19 1.68
N ASN A 124 -1.74 -11.50 1.94
CA ASN A 124 -1.65 -10.31 2.77
C ASN A 124 -1.72 -9.00 1.95
N LEU A 125 -2.35 -9.03 0.77
CA LEU A 125 -2.77 -7.80 0.11
C LEU A 125 -3.81 -7.12 0.99
N TYR A 126 -3.43 -5.98 1.55
CA TYR A 126 -4.23 -5.24 2.51
C TYR A 126 -5.11 -4.23 1.80
N THR A 127 -4.53 -3.42 0.90
CA THR A 127 -5.25 -2.32 0.24
C THR A 127 -4.81 -2.09 -1.20
N VAL A 128 -5.75 -1.79 -2.10
CA VAL A 128 -5.48 -1.23 -3.45
C VAL A 128 -5.95 0.22 -3.50
N GLN A 129 -5.03 1.18 -3.66
CA GLN A 129 -5.37 2.61 -3.52
C GLN A 129 -5.66 3.34 -4.84
N THR A 130 -5.66 2.63 -5.97
CA THR A 130 -5.58 3.22 -7.31
C THR A 130 -6.74 2.82 -8.22
N LEU A 131 -7.91 2.51 -7.66
CA LEU A 131 -9.07 2.17 -8.50
C LEU A 131 -9.57 3.41 -9.25
N THR A 132 -9.82 3.23 -10.55
CA THR A 132 -10.34 4.28 -11.44
C THR A 132 -11.42 3.77 -12.40
N SER A 133 -11.82 2.49 -12.32
CA SER A 133 -12.86 1.95 -13.21
C SER A 133 -13.61 0.76 -12.63
N GLU A 134 -14.87 0.61 -13.04
CA GLU A 134 -15.71 -0.54 -12.67
C GLU A 134 -15.14 -1.84 -13.21
N LYS A 135 -14.51 -1.81 -14.39
CA LYS A 135 -13.84 -2.98 -14.99
C LYS A 135 -12.71 -3.50 -14.08
N ALA A 136 -11.89 -2.61 -13.53
CA ALA A 136 -10.83 -2.99 -12.60
C ALA A 136 -11.40 -3.48 -11.27
N ALA A 137 -12.42 -2.79 -10.72
CA ALA A 137 -13.11 -3.19 -9.49
C ALA A 137 -13.74 -4.58 -9.63
N SER A 138 -14.48 -4.83 -10.71
CA SER A 138 -15.11 -6.12 -11.01
C SER A 138 -14.08 -7.24 -11.19
N ALA A 139 -12.99 -6.97 -11.92
CA ALA A 139 -11.91 -7.94 -12.11
C ALA A 139 -11.23 -8.31 -10.78
N LEU A 140 -10.97 -7.32 -9.92
CA LEU A 140 -10.40 -7.53 -8.58
C LEU A 140 -11.37 -8.28 -7.67
N ASN A 141 -12.61 -7.80 -7.58
CA ASN A 141 -13.68 -8.45 -6.82
C ASN A 141 -13.85 -9.91 -7.22
N LYS A 142 -13.85 -10.24 -8.52
CA LYS A 142 -13.99 -11.62 -9.03
C LYS A 142 -12.76 -12.50 -8.76
N ALA A 143 -11.57 -11.91 -8.73
CA ALA A 143 -10.34 -12.68 -8.61
C ALA A 143 -9.91 -12.98 -7.17
N LEU A 144 -10.53 -12.33 -6.17
CA LEU A 144 -10.24 -12.63 -4.76
C LEU A 144 -10.46 -14.10 -4.43
N PRO A 145 -9.55 -14.74 -3.68
CA PRO A 145 -9.70 -16.11 -3.19
C PRO A 145 -11.00 -16.29 -2.40
N LEU A 146 -11.59 -17.48 -2.49
CA LEU A 146 -12.86 -17.79 -1.82
C LEU A 146 -12.69 -17.96 -0.30
N ASP A 147 -11.49 -18.32 0.15
CA ASP A 147 -11.08 -18.51 1.54
C ASP A 147 -10.63 -17.22 2.23
N ARG A 148 -10.58 -16.09 1.51
CA ARG A 148 -10.32 -14.79 2.11
C ARG A 148 -11.48 -14.38 3.02
N THR A 149 -11.21 -14.17 4.30
CA THR A 149 -12.21 -13.93 5.33
C THR A 149 -12.69 -12.48 5.42
N ALA A 150 -11.86 -11.51 5.03
CA ALA A 150 -12.19 -10.08 5.06
C ALA A 150 -12.23 -9.49 3.65
N PRO A 151 -13.12 -8.53 3.35
CA PRO A 151 -13.08 -7.79 2.08
C PRO A 151 -11.72 -7.14 1.84
N LEU A 152 -11.32 -7.00 0.58
CA LEU A 152 -10.13 -6.22 0.23
C LEU A 152 -10.44 -4.72 0.31
N ASN A 153 -9.61 -3.98 1.03
CA ASN A 153 -9.73 -2.52 1.10
C ASN A 153 -9.38 -1.89 -0.24
N VAL A 154 -10.20 -0.94 -0.67
CA VAL A 154 -9.96 -0.19 -1.90
C VAL A 154 -10.17 1.30 -1.71
N LEU A 155 -9.32 2.11 -2.33
CA LEU A 155 -9.53 3.54 -2.47
C LEU A 155 -9.66 3.89 -3.96
N ILE A 156 -10.44 4.92 -4.24
CA ILE A 156 -10.57 5.48 -5.59
C ILE A 156 -9.53 6.58 -5.76
N GLN A 157 -8.76 6.53 -6.85
CA GLN A 157 -7.80 7.57 -7.17
C GLN A 157 -8.50 8.75 -7.86
N VAL A 158 -8.27 9.95 -7.34
CA VAL A 158 -8.79 11.22 -7.84
C VAL A 158 -7.65 12.04 -8.42
N ASN A 159 -7.85 12.57 -9.62
CA ASN A 159 -6.92 13.53 -10.21
C ASN A 159 -7.27 14.93 -9.69
N THR A 160 -6.63 15.34 -8.60
CA THR A 160 -6.88 16.67 -8.01
C THR A 160 -6.11 17.79 -8.70
N SER A 161 -5.07 17.50 -9.49
CA SER A 161 -4.19 18.54 -10.04
C SER A 161 -4.78 19.25 -11.26
N GLY A 162 -5.77 18.62 -11.93
CA GLY A 162 -6.34 19.13 -13.19
C GLY A 162 -5.46 18.90 -14.43
N GLU A 163 -4.32 18.23 -14.29
CA GLU A 163 -3.47 17.87 -15.42
C GLU A 163 -4.02 16.61 -16.11
N GLU A 164 -4.37 16.68 -17.39
CA GLU A 164 -4.93 15.54 -18.14
C GLU A 164 -3.97 14.33 -18.21
N ALA A 165 -2.66 14.57 -18.13
CA ALA A 165 -1.66 13.51 -18.15
C ALA A 165 -1.61 12.67 -16.87
N LYS A 166 -2.28 13.12 -15.78
CA LYS A 166 -2.28 12.41 -14.50
C LYS A 166 -3.45 11.43 -14.39
N SER A 167 -3.17 10.31 -13.73
CA SER A 167 -4.15 9.26 -13.48
C SER A 167 -5.11 9.64 -12.36
N GLY A 168 -6.34 9.14 -12.45
CA GLY A 168 -7.41 9.37 -11.49
C GLY A 168 -8.69 9.83 -12.15
N LEU A 169 -9.80 9.71 -11.43
CA LEU A 169 -11.09 10.26 -11.85
C LEU A 169 -11.17 11.75 -11.51
N ALA A 170 -12.02 12.48 -12.23
CA ALA A 170 -12.27 13.89 -11.93
C ALA A 170 -12.83 14.06 -10.50
N PRO A 171 -12.43 15.13 -9.79
CA PRO A 171 -12.94 15.44 -8.46
C PRO A 171 -14.41 15.85 -8.53
N LEU A 172 -15.10 15.72 -7.39
CA LEU A 172 -16.46 16.23 -7.24
C LEU A 172 -16.42 17.67 -6.74
N SER A 173 -17.47 18.43 -7.03
CA SER A 173 -17.67 19.77 -6.47
C SER A 173 -19.14 19.99 -6.15
N LYS A 174 -19.47 21.03 -5.38
CA LYS A 174 -20.87 21.37 -5.08
C LYS A 174 -21.72 21.58 -6.35
N ASN A 175 -21.10 22.10 -7.41
CA ASN A 175 -21.77 22.34 -8.71
C ASN A 175 -21.79 21.08 -9.60
N ASN A 176 -20.97 20.08 -9.28
CA ASN A 176 -20.92 18.81 -9.98
C ASN A 176 -20.75 17.64 -8.98
N PRO A 177 -21.81 17.31 -8.22
CA PRO A 177 -21.74 16.33 -7.13
C PRO A 177 -21.78 14.87 -7.62
N SER A 178 -21.96 14.65 -8.93
CA SER A 178 -22.09 13.34 -9.55
C SER A 178 -21.19 13.23 -10.79
N GLY A 179 -20.58 12.07 -11.01
CA GLY A 179 -19.75 11.80 -12.18
C GLY A 179 -19.23 10.36 -12.16
N ASP A 180 -18.16 10.09 -12.90
CA ASP A 180 -17.55 8.74 -12.94
C ASP A 180 -17.10 8.26 -11.55
N LEU A 181 -16.69 9.18 -10.69
CA LEU A 181 -16.28 8.88 -9.32
C LEU A 181 -17.46 8.38 -8.48
N THR A 182 -18.63 9.03 -8.52
CA THR A 182 -19.82 8.56 -7.79
C THR A 182 -20.37 7.26 -8.38
N GLN A 183 -20.33 7.10 -9.71
CA GLN A 183 -20.72 5.86 -10.39
C GLN A 183 -19.85 4.68 -9.93
N LEU A 184 -18.53 4.84 -9.94
CA LEU A 184 -17.60 3.82 -9.47
C LEU A 184 -17.80 3.49 -7.98
N ALA A 185 -17.98 4.50 -7.13
CA ALA A 185 -18.22 4.27 -5.71
C ALA A 185 -19.52 3.47 -5.48
N LYS A 186 -20.62 3.85 -6.15
CA LYS A 186 -21.89 3.12 -6.13
C LYS A 186 -21.73 1.69 -6.63
N PHE A 187 -20.97 1.49 -7.70
CA PHE A 187 -20.67 0.17 -8.24
C PHE A 187 -19.92 -0.70 -7.24
N ILE A 188 -18.87 -0.18 -6.59
CA ILE A 188 -18.11 -0.93 -5.58
C ILE A 188 -19.02 -1.34 -4.42
N VAL A 189 -19.79 -0.40 -3.87
CA VAL A 189 -20.66 -0.66 -2.71
C VAL A 189 -21.76 -1.67 -3.00
N ASN A 190 -22.33 -1.66 -4.22
CA ASN A 190 -23.46 -2.54 -4.56
C ASN A 190 -23.08 -3.86 -5.21
N GLN A 191 -22.04 -3.87 -6.05
CA GLN A 191 -21.73 -4.98 -6.94
C GLN A 191 -20.43 -5.71 -6.58
N CYS A 192 -19.64 -5.18 -5.64
CA CYS A 192 -18.36 -5.76 -5.24
C CYS A 192 -18.35 -6.19 -3.76
N PRO A 193 -19.09 -7.23 -3.37
CA PRO A 193 -19.23 -7.63 -1.96
C PRO A 193 -17.92 -8.11 -1.31
N ARG A 194 -16.88 -8.42 -2.11
CA ARG A 194 -15.56 -8.81 -1.60
C ARG A 194 -14.58 -7.64 -1.55
N LEU A 195 -15.02 -6.44 -1.90
CA LEU A 195 -14.28 -5.19 -1.74
C LEU A 195 -14.95 -4.33 -0.67
N ARG A 196 -14.15 -3.49 -0.01
CA ARG A 196 -14.64 -2.44 0.90
C ARG A 196 -14.07 -1.11 0.45
N LEU A 197 -14.96 -0.20 0.04
CA LEU A 197 -14.56 1.17 -0.31
C LEU A 197 -14.17 1.92 0.97
N GLN A 198 -12.87 2.11 1.18
CA GLN A 198 -12.35 2.73 2.40
C GLN A 198 -12.17 4.24 2.28
N GLY A 199 -11.97 4.77 1.07
CA GLY A 199 -11.61 6.18 0.92
C GLY A 199 -11.22 6.61 -0.48
N LEU A 200 -10.55 7.77 -0.54
CA LEU A 200 -10.03 8.39 -1.74
C LEU A 200 -8.51 8.55 -1.65
N MET A 201 -7.84 8.57 -2.80
CA MET A 201 -6.40 8.77 -2.92
C MET A 201 -6.09 9.87 -3.94
N THR A 202 -5.11 10.72 -3.67
CA THR A 202 -4.51 11.58 -4.71
C THR A 202 -2.98 11.53 -4.67
N ILE A 203 -2.38 11.71 -5.84
CA ILE A 203 -0.94 11.96 -6.01
C ILE A 203 -0.63 13.47 -5.94
N GLY A 204 -1.62 14.34 -6.24
CA GLY A 204 -1.45 15.79 -6.26
C GLY A 204 -0.64 16.35 -7.43
N ALA A 205 -0.50 17.67 -7.44
CA ALA A 205 0.37 18.42 -8.33
C ALA A 205 1.81 18.41 -7.81
N LEU A 206 2.80 18.32 -8.72
CA LEU A 206 4.20 18.41 -8.30
C LEU A 206 4.52 19.80 -7.75
N GLU A 207 4.00 20.84 -8.40
CA GLU A 207 4.14 22.23 -7.96
C GLU A 207 3.61 22.44 -6.54
N GLN A 208 2.42 21.92 -6.24
CA GLN A 208 1.82 22.01 -4.91
C GLN A 208 2.63 21.22 -3.87
N SER A 209 3.18 20.06 -4.26
CA SER A 209 4.02 19.21 -3.40
C SER A 209 5.37 19.84 -3.05
N LEU A 210 5.88 20.74 -3.89
CA LEU A 210 7.15 21.45 -3.67
C LEU A 210 6.96 22.80 -2.99
N ASN A 211 5.72 23.27 -2.84
CA ASN A 211 5.44 24.49 -2.10
C ASN A 211 5.75 24.27 -0.61
N SER A 212 6.42 25.24 0.02
CA SER A 212 6.85 25.17 1.42
C SER A 212 5.75 25.57 2.41
N GLY A 213 4.55 25.93 1.92
CA GLY A 213 3.40 26.28 2.74
C GLY A 213 2.63 25.06 3.25
N ASP A 214 1.86 25.27 4.31
CA ASP A 214 0.91 24.26 4.82
C ASP A 214 -0.35 24.14 3.94
N ASP A 215 -0.61 25.14 3.09
CA ASP A 215 -1.75 25.17 2.19
C ASP A 215 -1.43 24.41 0.90
N ASN A 216 -2.19 23.35 0.65
CA ASN A 216 -2.12 22.59 -0.58
C ASN A 216 -3.52 22.38 -1.17
N ALA A 217 -3.76 23.02 -2.32
CA ALA A 217 -5.06 23.03 -2.97
C ALA A 217 -5.54 21.62 -3.40
N ASP A 218 -4.63 20.68 -3.65
CA ASP A 218 -4.98 19.29 -3.97
C ASP A 218 -5.61 18.58 -2.77
N PHE A 219 -5.10 18.83 -1.57
CA PHE A 219 -5.59 18.17 -0.35
C PHE A 219 -6.97 18.69 0.04
N GLU A 220 -7.19 20.00 -0.03
CA GLU A 220 -8.51 20.58 0.20
C GLU A 220 -9.53 20.10 -0.85
N ARG A 221 -9.13 19.99 -2.12
CA ARG A 221 -9.98 19.44 -3.18
C ARG A 221 -10.34 17.97 -2.96
N LEU A 222 -9.39 17.16 -2.49
CA LEU A 222 -9.67 15.76 -2.16
C LEU A 222 -10.62 15.64 -0.97
N LYS A 223 -10.43 16.48 0.06
CA LYS A 223 -11.29 16.54 1.25
C LYS A 223 -12.71 16.98 0.91
N GLU A 224 -12.89 17.99 0.06
CA GLU A 224 -14.20 18.38 -0.46
C GLU A 224 -14.85 17.22 -1.24
N THR A 225 -14.10 16.61 -2.16
CA THR A 225 -14.57 15.45 -2.94
C THR A 225 -15.03 14.31 -2.02
N ARG A 226 -14.27 14.02 -0.96
CA ARG A 226 -14.62 13.01 0.05
C ARG A 226 -15.92 13.35 0.75
N ASN A 227 -16.08 14.59 1.21
CA ASN A 227 -17.29 15.01 1.93
C ASN A 227 -18.55 14.89 1.06
N ILE A 228 -18.45 15.27 -0.21
CA ILE A 228 -19.55 15.14 -1.18
C ILE A 228 -19.86 13.66 -1.42
N LEU A 229 -18.85 12.83 -1.71
CA LEU A 229 -19.06 11.41 -1.94
C LEU A 229 -19.65 10.70 -0.72
N GLN A 230 -19.15 11.00 0.48
CA GLN A 230 -19.64 10.43 1.73
C GLN A 230 -21.12 10.79 1.95
N SER A 231 -21.49 12.05 1.70
CA SER A 231 -22.90 12.49 1.80
C SER A 231 -23.78 11.75 0.79
N PHE A 232 -23.31 11.59 -0.44
CA PHE A 232 -24.00 10.82 -1.47
C PHE A 232 -24.20 9.35 -1.05
N LEU A 233 -23.15 8.68 -0.57
CA LEU A 233 -23.24 7.28 -0.14
C LEU A 233 -24.13 7.10 1.09
N LEU A 234 -24.14 8.06 2.02
CA LEU A 234 -25.07 8.06 3.14
C LEU A 234 -26.50 8.19 2.63
N MET A 235 -26.81 9.15 1.77
CA MET A 235 -28.17 9.34 1.24
C MET A 235 -28.67 8.12 0.45
N GLU A 236 -27.82 7.52 -0.38
CA GLU A 236 -28.20 6.41 -1.26
C GLU A 236 -28.26 5.06 -0.52
N PHE A 237 -27.42 4.85 0.51
CA PHE A 237 -27.21 3.54 1.13
C PHE A 237 -27.40 3.49 2.65
N GLN A 238 -27.95 4.52 3.30
CA GLN A 238 -28.08 4.59 4.77
C GLN A 238 -28.64 3.30 5.38
N ASP A 239 -29.78 2.82 4.87
CA ASP A 239 -30.49 1.64 5.39
C ASP A 239 -29.74 0.33 5.14
N THR A 240 -28.77 0.32 4.22
CA THR A 240 -28.02 -0.87 3.82
C THR A 240 -26.53 -0.76 4.09
N TRP A 241 -26.09 0.28 4.82
CA TRP A 241 -24.69 0.63 5.00
C TRP A 241 -23.89 -0.56 5.55
N LYS A 242 -24.32 -1.21 6.64
CA LYS A 242 -23.75 -2.47 7.20
C LYS A 242 -22.21 -2.61 7.10
N GLY A 243 -21.46 -1.51 7.24
CA GLY A 243 -20.00 -1.49 7.07
C GLY A 243 -19.46 -1.78 5.65
N LYS A 244 -20.30 -1.67 4.60
CA LYS A 244 -19.92 -1.86 3.19
C LYS A 244 -18.87 -0.86 2.70
N TRP A 245 -18.81 0.31 3.33
CA TRP A 245 -17.85 1.36 3.02
C TRP A 245 -17.48 2.14 4.29
N GLY A 246 -16.35 2.85 4.20
CA GLY A 246 -15.77 3.63 5.30
C GLY A 246 -14.62 2.92 6.00
N ALA A 247 -14.00 3.64 6.92
CA ALA A 247 -12.92 3.15 7.77
C ALA A 247 -13.37 1.96 8.63
N GLU A 248 -12.40 1.16 9.09
CA GLU A 248 -12.67 -0.03 9.90
C GLU A 248 -13.30 0.31 11.27
N THR A 249 -13.25 1.59 11.67
CA THR A 249 -13.90 2.14 12.86
C THR A 249 -15.42 2.01 12.83
N GLY A 250 -16.02 1.86 11.64
CA GLY A 250 -17.48 1.69 11.51
C GLY A 250 -18.26 2.98 11.74
N ASP A 251 -17.70 4.13 11.40
CA ASP A 251 -18.40 5.42 11.41
C ASP A 251 -18.88 5.87 10.02
N GLY A 252 -18.56 5.08 8.98
CA GLY A 252 -18.80 5.48 7.60
C GLY A 252 -18.00 6.74 7.23
N ARG A 253 -16.80 6.94 7.78
CA ARG A 253 -15.89 7.98 7.32
C ARG A 253 -15.02 7.43 6.20
N LEU A 254 -14.99 8.10 5.06
CA LEU A 254 -14.04 7.79 3.99
C LEU A 254 -12.66 8.39 4.33
N LEU A 255 -11.62 7.55 4.24
CA LEU A 255 -10.22 7.90 4.48
C LEU A 255 -9.62 8.71 3.32
N LEU A 256 -8.63 9.54 3.64
CA LEU A 256 -7.86 10.32 2.68
C LEU A 256 -6.41 9.82 2.62
N SER A 257 -6.03 9.20 1.50
CA SER A 257 -4.64 8.87 1.19
C SER A 257 -4.01 9.98 0.36
N MET A 258 -3.21 10.83 0.99
CA MET A 258 -2.55 11.98 0.37
C MET A 258 -1.29 12.35 1.14
N GLY A 259 -0.35 13.03 0.50
CA GLY A 259 0.96 13.32 1.08
C GLY A 259 2.01 12.25 0.79
N MET A 260 3.17 12.74 0.37
CA MET A 260 4.40 12.01 0.06
C MET A 260 5.58 12.67 0.79
N SER A 261 6.82 12.25 0.49
CA SER A 261 7.99 12.69 1.26
C SER A 261 8.16 14.21 1.44
N ASN A 262 7.64 15.03 0.51
CA ASN A 262 7.81 16.48 0.53
C ASN A 262 6.66 17.24 1.22
N ASP A 263 5.48 16.63 1.33
CA ASP A 263 4.24 17.33 1.67
C ASP A 263 3.34 16.53 2.64
N PHE A 264 3.84 15.43 3.23
CA PHE A 264 3.03 14.61 4.13
C PHE A 264 2.60 15.35 5.41
N GLU A 265 3.39 16.30 5.91
CA GLU A 265 3.01 17.11 7.07
C GLU A 265 1.83 18.04 6.75
N ALA A 266 1.86 18.70 5.58
CA ALA A 266 0.75 19.50 5.08
C ALA A 266 -0.50 18.63 4.81
N ALA A 267 -0.31 17.42 4.27
CA ALA A 267 -1.40 16.46 4.07
C ALA A 267 -2.08 16.06 5.39
N ILE A 268 -1.30 15.80 6.43
CA ILE A 268 -1.82 15.48 7.77
C ILE A 268 -2.60 16.66 8.34
N LYS A 269 -2.04 17.88 8.29
CA LYS A 269 -2.73 19.10 8.73
C LYS A 269 -4.05 19.33 8.00
N ALA A 270 -4.12 19.00 6.71
CA ALA A 270 -5.34 19.05 5.90
C ALA A 270 -6.35 17.91 6.20
N GLY A 271 -6.00 16.96 7.07
CA GLY A 271 -6.86 15.85 7.49
C GLY A 271 -6.60 14.52 6.78
N GLY A 272 -5.40 14.32 6.24
CA GLY A 272 -4.94 13.07 5.64
C GLY A 272 -4.83 11.94 6.66
N ASP A 273 -5.39 10.78 6.33
CA ASP A 273 -5.40 9.59 7.20
C ASP A 273 -4.25 8.63 6.86
N ILE A 274 -3.77 8.68 5.62
CA ILE A 274 -2.72 7.79 5.10
C ILE A 274 -1.70 8.63 4.34
N VAL A 275 -0.45 8.59 4.77
CA VAL A 275 0.68 9.24 4.09
C VAL A 275 1.62 8.19 3.49
N ARG A 276 2.26 8.50 2.36
CA ARG A 276 3.05 7.53 1.57
C ARG A 276 4.47 8.02 1.37
N VAL A 277 5.39 7.62 2.24
CA VAL A 277 6.76 8.14 2.25
C VAL A 277 7.74 7.09 1.70
N GLY A 278 8.56 7.49 0.73
CA GLY A 278 9.54 6.61 0.09
C GLY A 278 10.97 7.10 0.30
N THR A 279 11.34 8.17 -0.40
CA THR A 279 12.70 8.76 -0.35
C THR A 279 13.12 9.12 1.07
N GLY A 280 12.21 9.63 1.91
CA GLY A 280 12.51 9.97 3.30
C GLY A 280 12.82 8.77 4.19
N ILE A 281 12.46 7.54 3.80
CA ILE A 281 12.75 6.32 4.58
C ILE A 281 13.90 5.54 3.95
N PHE A 282 13.82 5.29 2.66
CA PHE A 282 14.75 4.38 1.98
C PHE A 282 15.90 5.12 1.27
N GLY A 283 15.94 6.44 1.32
CA GLY A 283 16.87 7.27 0.56
C GLY A 283 16.64 7.23 -0.95
N SER A 284 17.49 7.95 -1.68
CA SER A 284 17.48 7.99 -3.14
C SER A 284 17.61 6.60 -3.78
N ARG A 285 17.13 6.47 -5.01
CA ARG A 285 17.29 5.23 -5.78
C ARG A 285 18.77 5.04 -6.10
N LYS A 286 19.31 3.85 -5.84
CA LYS A 286 20.57 3.42 -6.47
C LYS A 286 20.30 3.35 -7.97
N THR A 287 21.00 4.16 -8.74
CA THR A 287 20.98 4.13 -10.20
C THR A 287 21.67 2.86 -10.70
N LYS A 288 21.51 2.49 -11.98
CA LYS A 288 22.26 1.36 -12.57
C LYS A 288 23.79 1.51 -12.41
N ALA A 289 24.30 2.74 -12.27
CA ALA A 289 25.71 3.02 -12.02
C ALA A 289 26.16 2.58 -10.61
N ASP A 290 25.26 2.66 -9.61
CA ASP A 290 25.54 2.30 -8.21
C ASP A 290 25.50 0.78 -7.95
N ILE A 291 25.09 -0.01 -8.95
CA ILE A 291 24.96 -1.47 -8.90
C ILE A 291 26.10 -2.15 -9.69
N ALA A 292 27.00 -1.38 -10.31
CA ALA A 292 28.17 -1.97 -10.96
C ALA A 292 29.00 -2.72 -9.91
N PRO A 293 29.33 -4.01 -10.14
CA PRO A 293 30.17 -4.73 -9.20
C PRO A 293 31.50 -3.98 -9.10
N VAL A 294 31.94 -3.73 -7.87
CA VAL A 294 33.34 -3.35 -7.61
C VAL A 294 34.18 -4.37 -8.34
N LYS A 295 34.83 -3.96 -9.44
CA LYS A 295 35.84 -4.78 -10.08
C LYS A 295 36.93 -4.93 -9.02
N VAL A 296 36.99 -6.10 -8.41
CA VAL A 296 38.18 -6.52 -7.68
C VAL A 296 39.26 -6.71 -8.74
N LEU A 297 40.10 -5.70 -8.92
CA LEU A 297 41.43 -5.77 -9.51
C LEU A 297 42.35 -4.89 -8.66
#